data_AF-A0AB74H6Y8-F1
#
_entry.id   AF-A0AB74H6Y8-F1
#
_cell.length_a   1.000
_cell.length_b   1.000
_cell.length_c   1.000
_cell.angle_alpha   90.00
_cell.angle_beta   90.00
_cell.angle_gamma   90.00
#
_symmetry.space_group_name_H-M   'P 1'
#
loop_
_entity.id
_entity.type
_entity.pdbx_description
1 polymer ?
#
loop_
_entity_poly.entity_id
_entity_poly.type
_entity_poly.pdbx_seq_one_letter_code
_entity_poly.pdbx_strand_id
1 'polypeptide(L)'
;MKKKCLICKKTFEAKTNRSAYCSDECRKIGMREKQRKLMKRKRAEEKEKKKKLSNANTLSDRKPKKIRNLVQHYTKLKKEILSNEEAFGFIGVTLVEGVDVHEDDFVESVIQKIKEQK
;
A
#
# COMPACT_ATOMS: atom_id res chain seq x y z
N MET A 1 -10.12 8.38 52.57
CA MET A 1 -11.19 8.09 51.57
C MET A 1 -10.87 6.77 50.87
N LYS A 2 -11.78 5.79 50.86
CA LYS A 2 -11.51 4.50 50.23
C LYS A 2 -11.76 4.58 48.72
N LYS A 3 -10.74 4.26 47.90
CA LYS A 3 -10.83 4.25 46.42
C LYS A 3 -10.30 2.93 45.86
N LYS A 4 -10.71 2.58 44.64
CA LYS A 4 -10.18 1.41 43.91
C LYS A 4 -9.00 1.82 43.03
N CYS A 5 -7.92 1.04 43.06
CA CYS A 5 -6.75 1.25 42.21
C CYS A 5 -7.08 0.94 40.74
N LEU A 6 -6.62 1.78 39.80
CA LEU A 6 -6.86 1.57 38.37
C LEU A 6 -6.13 0.36 37.76
N ILE A 7 -5.07 -0.14 38.41
CA ILE A 7 -4.28 -1.28 37.90
C ILE A 7 -4.70 -2.58 38.56
N CYS A 8 -4.54 -2.68 39.88
CA CYS A 8 -4.79 -3.93 40.61
C CYS A 8 -6.22 -4.05 41.14
N LYS A 9 -7.07 -3.03 40.95
CA LYS A 9 -8.48 -2.98 41.41
C LYS A 9 -8.70 -3.11 42.92
N LYS A 10 -7.63 -3.24 43.73
CA LYS A 10 -7.70 -3.28 45.19
C LYS A 10 -8.21 -1.95 45.75
N THR A 11 -8.99 -2.03 46.82
CA THR A 11 -9.39 -0.85 47.61
C THR A 11 -8.22 -0.40 48.48
N PHE A 12 -7.95 0.90 48.50
CA PHE A 12 -6.89 1.50 49.30
C PHE A 12 -7.36 2.81 49.92
N GLU A 13 -6.67 3.21 50.99
CA GLU A 13 -6.92 4.48 51.65
C GLU A 13 -6.15 5.59 50.90
N ALA A 14 -6.91 6.40 50.15
CA ALA A 14 -6.35 7.49 49.39
C ALA A 14 -6.01 8.67 50.31
N LYS A 15 -4.75 9.15 50.23
CA LYS A 15 -4.29 10.39 50.87
C LYS A 15 -4.95 11.64 50.29
N THR A 16 -5.27 11.64 48.99
CA THR A 16 -5.92 12.78 48.32
C THR A 16 -7.02 12.31 47.38
N ASN A 17 -7.91 13.23 47.00
CA ASN A 17 -8.94 12.94 46.02
C ASN A 17 -8.39 12.57 44.62
N ARG A 18 -7.17 12.99 44.29
CA ARG A 18 -6.53 12.71 43.00
C ARG A 18 -5.78 11.38 42.96
N SER A 19 -5.62 10.71 44.10
CA SER A 19 -4.90 9.43 44.18
C SER A 19 -5.68 8.33 43.44
N ALA A 20 -5.11 7.84 42.34
CA ALA A 20 -5.72 6.82 41.46
C ALA A 20 -5.10 5.41 41.62
N TYR A 21 -3.98 5.30 42.31
CA TYR A 21 -3.21 4.07 42.45
C TYR A 21 -2.92 3.79 43.93
N CYS A 22 -2.92 2.51 44.32
CA CYS A 22 -2.65 2.09 45.69
C CYS A 22 -1.16 2.07 46.06
N SER A 23 -0.26 2.00 45.07
CA SER A 23 1.19 1.95 45.26
C SER A 23 1.93 2.61 44.10
N ASP A 24 3.19 2.95 44.32
CA ASP A 24 4.06 3.51 43.28
C ASP A 24 4.30 2.53 42.13
N GLU A 25 4.28 1.22 42.38
CA GLU A 25 4.35 0.22 41.32
C GLU A 25 3.15 0.27 40.39
N CYS A 26 1.93 0.31 40.94
CA CYS A 26 0.71 0.47 40.16
C CYS A 26 0.73 1.79 39.38
N ARG A 27 1.26 2.86 39.96
CA ARG A 27 1.45 4.13 39.27
C ARG A 27 2.42 4.00 38.09
N LYS A 28 3.57 3.35 38.26
CA LYS A 28 4.55 3.12 37.18
C LYS A 28 3.94 2.31 36.03
N ILE A 29 3.16 1.26 36.34
CA ILE A 29 2.45 0.46 35.32
C ILE A 29 1.46 1.33 34.55
N GLY A 30 0.61 2.10 35.25
CA GLY A 30 -0.36 2.99 34.62
C GLY A 30 0.28 4.06 33.73
N MET A 31 1.42 4.62 34.15
CA MET A 31 2.16 5.57 33.33
C MET A 31 2.73 4.92 32.07
N ARG A 32 3.28 3.70 32.18
CA ARG A 32 3.81 2.94 31.03
C ARG A 32 2.72 2.64 30.00
N GLU A 33 1.54 2.21 30.45
CA GLU A 33 0.40 1.97 29.55
C GLU A 33 -0.08 3.24 28.86
N LYS A 34 -0.18 4.35 29.61
CA LYS A 34 -0.58 5.66 29.06
C LYS A 34 0.43 6.12 28.00
N GLN A 35 1.72 5.99 28.26
CA GLN A 35 2.78 6.33 27.31
C GLN A 35 2.72 5.44 26.08
N ARG A 36 2.52 4.12 26.23
CA ARG A 36 2.36 3.19 25.11
C ARG A 36 1.18 3.58 24.21
N LYS A 37 0.02 3.92 24.79
CA LYS A 37 -1.17 4.40 24.05
C LYS A 37 -0.88 5.70 23.31
N LEU A 38 -0.21 6.66 23.96
CA LEU A 38 0.17 7.93 23.33
C LEU A 38 1.11 7.70 22.14
N MET A 39 2.16 6.89 22.29
CA MET A 39 3.10 6.60 21.20
C MET A 39 2.44 5.84 20.04
N LYS A 40 1.50 4.94 20.33
CA LYS A 40 0.70 4.27 19.27
C LYS A 40 -0.10 5.28 18.46
N ARG A 41 -0.74 6.26 19.11
CA ARG A 41 -1.48 7.35 18.43
C ARG A 41 -0.57 8.23 17.59
N LYS A 42 0.55 8.70 18.16
CA LYS A 42 1.53 9.53 17.42
C LYS A 42 2.04 8.84 16.15
N ARG A 43 2.38 7.55 16.23
CA ARG A 43 2.82 6.77 15.05
C ARG A 43 1.73 6.64 13.99
N ALA A 44 0.48 6.43 14.40
CA ALA A 44 -0.65 6.37 13.47
C ALA A 44 -0.87 7.72 12.76
N GLU A 45 -0.84 8.83 13.51
CA GLU A 45 -0.95 10.18 12.96
C GLU A 45 0.19 10.52 11.98
N GLU A 46 1.43 10.11 12.30
CA GLU A 46 2.57 10.29 11.40
C GLU A 46 2.42 9.49 10.10
N LYS A 47 1.93 8.25 10.19
CA LYS A 47 1.66 7.41 9.01
C LYS A 47 0.58 8.03 8.12
N GLU A 48 -0.48 8.58 8.71
CA GLU A 48 -1.55 9.28 7.96
C GLU A 48 -1.03 10.57 7.31
N LYS A 49 -0.18 11.34 8.00
CA LYS A 49 0.48 12.51 7.40
C LYS A 49 1.34 12.13 6.20
N LYS A 50 2.15 11.07 6.33
CA LYS A 50 2.97 10.55 5.21
C LYS A 50 2.11 10.08 4.03
N LYS A 51 0.95 9.45 4.27
CA LYS A 51 -0.03 9.11 3.22
C LYS A 51 -0.63 10.33 2.53
N LYS A 52 -0.87 11.43 3.25
CA LYS A 52 -1.38 12.68 2.65
C LYS A 52 -0.31 13.41 1.82
N LEU A 53 0.96 13.23 2.19
CA LEU A 53 2.13 13.82 1.52
C LEU A 53 2.69 12.93 0.41
N SER A 54 2.30 11.65 0.31
CA SER A 54 2.71 10.80 -0.81
C SER A 54 2.12 11.36 -2.10
N ASN A 55 3.01 11.57 -3.07
CA ASN A 55 2.73 12.22 -4.34
C ASN A 55 1.53 11.56 -5.06
N ALA A 56 0.65 12.35 -5.68
CA ALA A 56 -0.49 11.80 -6.42
C ALA A 56 -0.05 10.84 -7.55
N ASN A 57 1.19 10.99 -8.02
CA ASN A 57 1.80 10.14 -9.03
C ASN A 57 2.26 8.76 -8.53
N THR A 58 2.31 8.53 -7.20
CA THR A 58 2.54 7.19 -6.61
C THR A 58 1.24 6.52 -6.16
N LEU A 59 0.09 7.21 -6.28
CA LEU A 59 -1.25 6.68 -6.00
C LEU A 59 -1.84 5.92 -7.19
N SER A 60 -1.06 5.12 -7.90
CA SER A 60 -1.66 4.09 -8.74
C SER A 60 -2.00 2.86 -7.89
N ASP A 61 -2.88 3.03 -6.89
CA ASP A 61 -3.54 1.92 -6.17
C ASP A 61 -4.40 1.05 -7.11
N ARG A 62 -4.55 1.48 -8.38
CA ARG A 62 -5.22 0.72 -9.42
C ARG A 62 -4.30 -0.42 -9.84
N LYS A 63 -4.52 -1.61 -9.26
CA LYS A 63 -4.05 -2.86 -9.86
C LYS A 63 -4.38 -2.82 -11.36
N PRO A 64 -3.43 -3.13 -12.26
CA PRO A 64 -3.71 -3.16 -13.68
C PRO A 64 -4.91 -4.09 -13.93
N LYS A 65 -5.90 -3.58 -14.67
CA LYS A 65 -7.11 -4.35 -14.99
C LYS A 65 -6.70 -5.58 -15.79
N LYS A 66 -7.30 -6.74 -15.50
CA LYS A 66 -7.08 -7.95 -16.32
C LYS A 66 -7.46 -7.65 -17.77
N ILE A 67 -6.58 -8.01 -18.70
CA ILE A 67 -6.85 -7.90 -20.14
C ILE A 67 -7.96 -8.91 -20.47
N ARG A 68 -9.14 -8.41 -20.88
CA ARG A 68 -10.30 -9.25 -21.18
C ARG A 68 -10.21 -9.90 -22.57
N ASN A 69 -9.65 -9.18 -23.55
CA ASN A 69 -9.52 -9.64 -24.93
C ASN A 69 -8.08 -9.41 -25.42
N LEU A 70 -7.30 -10.49 -25.53
CA LEU A 70 -5.88 -10.43 -25.88
C LEU A 70 -5.67 -9.96 -27.33
N VAL A 71 -6.49 -10.45 -28.28
CA VAL A 71 -6.39 -10.08 -29.70
C VAL A 71 -6.56 -8.57 -29.87
N GLN A 72 -7.63 -8.00 -29.31
CA GLN A 72 -7.89 -6.56 -29.38
C GLN A 72 -6.80 -5.73 -28.68
N HIS A 73 -6.23 -6.26 -27.60
CA HIS A 73 -5.16 -5.58 -26.87
C HIS A 73 -3.89 -5.47 -27.72
N TYR A 74 -3.39 -6.60 -28.25
CA TYR A 74 -2.13 -6.61 -29.01
C TYR A 74 -2.26 -5.98 -30.40
N THR A 75 -3.42 -6.06 -31.04
CA THR A 75 -3.70 -5.29 -32.28
C THR A 75 -3.65 -3.78 -32.04
N LYS A 76 -4.21 -3.31 -30.93
CA LYS A 76 -4.15 -1.89 -30.55
C LYS A 76 -2.71 -1.48 -30.23
N LEU A 77 -1.99 -2.31 -29.48
CA LEU A 77 -0.59 -2.07 -29.12
C LEU A 77 0.29 -1.91 -30.37
N LYS A 78 0.18 -2.83 -31.35
CA LYS A 78 0.91 -2.74 -32.62
C LYS A 78 0.65 -1.41 -33.34
N LYS A 79 -0.62 -0.99 -33.43
CA LYS A 79 -1.00 0.29 -34.05
C LYS A 79 -0.40 1.50 -33.33
N GLU A 80 -0.41 1.50 -32.00
CA GLU A 80 0.12 2.61 -31.20
C GLU A 80 1.63 2.75 -31.35
N ILE A 81 2.35 1.64 -31.37
CA ILE A 81 3.81 1.64 -31.56
C ILE A 81 4.16 2.18 -32.95
N LEU A 82 3.55 1.61 -34.00
CA LEU A 82 3.80 2.05 -35.38
C LEU A 82 3.45 3.53 -35.59
N SER A 83 2.33 3.99 -35.02
CA SER A 83 1.94 5.41 -35.11
C SER A 83 2.91 6.34 -34.38
N ASN A 84 3.51 5.89 -33.27
CA ASN A 84 4.54 6.67 -32.59
C ASN A 84 5.84 6.70 -33.39
N GLU A 85 6.28 5.55 -33.90
CA GLU A 85 7.49 5.45 -34.74
C GLU A 85 7.38 6.34 -35.98
N GLU A 86 6.21 6.35 -36.63
CA GLU A 86 5.90 7.26 -37.75
C GLU A 86 5.95 8.74 -37.32
N ALA A 87 5.37 9.08 -36.16
CA ALA A 87 5.34 10.46 -35.65
C ALA A 87 6.73 11.00 -35.26
N PHE A 88 7.60 10.15 -34.72
CA PHE A 88 8.94 10.53 -34.27
C PHE A 88 10.04 10.24 -35.32
N GLY A 89 9.71 9.56 -36.42
CA GLY A 89 10.62 9.27 -37.51
C GLY A 89 11.75 8.31 -37.16
N PHE A 90 11.54 7.41 -36.19
CA PHE A 90 12.50 6.37 -35.82
C PHE A 90 11.82 5.00 -35.77
N ILE A 91 12.58 3.95 -36.09
CA ILE A 91 12.14 2.55 -35.97
C ILE A 91 12.83 1.95 -34.75
N GLY A 92 12.06 1.51 -33.77
CA GLY A 92 12.57 0.86 -32.57
C GLY A 92 12.47 -0.66 -32.65
N VAL A 93 13.38 -1.38 -32.01
CA VAL A 93 13.23 -2.83 -31.81
C VAL A 93 12.35 -3.05 -30.59
N THR A 94 11.05 -3.31 -30.81
CA THR A 94 10.09 -3.56 -29.73
C THR A 94 9.70 -5.03 -29.72
N LEU A 95 10.15 -5.75 -28.68
CA LEU A 95 9.87 -7.17 -28.50
C LEU A 95 8.82 -7.39 -27.41
N VAL A 96 7.76 -8.15 -27.71
CA VAL A 96 6.74 -8.57 -26.75
C VAL A 96 6.74 -10.10 -26.70
N GLU A 97 6.98 -10.68 -25.52
CA GLU A 97 7.15 -12.14 -25.37
C GLU A 97 8.20 -12.74 -26.36
N GLY A 98 9.19 -11.92 -26.75
CA GLY A 98 10.21 -12.29 -27.74
C GLY A 98 9.68 -12.41 -29.18
N VAL A 99 8.59 -11.72 -29.52
CA VAL A 99 8.07 -11.54 -30.90
C VAL A 99 8.22 -10.06 -31.25
N ASP A 100 8.73 -9.74 -32.44
CA ASP A 100 8.84 -8.35 -32.88
C ASP A 100 7.48 -7.78 -33.31
N VAL A 101 7.17 -6.57 -32.87
CA VAL A 101 5.93 -5.84 -33.21
C VAL A 101 5.79 -5.61 -34.72
N HIS A 102 6.91 -5.56 -35.45
CA HIS A 102 6.94 -5.39 -36.89
C HIS A 102 6.60 -6.67 -37.67
N GLU A 103 6.58 -7.84 -37.04
CA GLU A 103 6.18 -9.09 -37.71
C GLU A 103 4.70 -9.04 -38.12
N ASP A 104 4.38 -9.54 -39.31
CA ASP A 104 2.99 -9.59 -39.81
C ASP A 104 2.09 -10.42 -38.89
N ASP A 105 2.60 -11.56 -38.42
CA ASP A 105 1.90 -12.51 -37.54
C ASP A 105 2.00 -12.18 -36.04
N PHE A 106 2.51 -10.99 -35.70
CA PHE A 106 2.81 -10.55 -34.32
C PHE A 106 1.73 -10.93 -33.30
N VAL A 107 0.46 -10.64 -33.61
CA VAL A 107 -0.65 -10.85 -32.69
C VAL A 107 -0.89 -12.33 -32.42
N GLU A 108 -0.79 -13.16 -33.45
CA GLU A 108 -1.04 -14.60 -33.34
C GLU A 108 0.09 -15.28 -32.57
N SER A 109 1.34 -14.96 -32.91
CA SER A 109 2.55 -15.45 -32.25
C SER A 109 2.58 -15.11 -30.76
N VAL A 110 2.23 -13.87 -30.38
CA VAL A 110 2.18 -13.45 -28.96
C VAL A 110 1.09 -14.21 -28.20
N ILE A 111 -0.10 -14.37 -28.78
CA ILE A 111 -1.19 -15.10 -28.13
C ILE A 111 -0.84 -16.57 -27.93
N GLN A 112 -0.17 -17.18 -28.91
CA GLN A 112 0.27 -18.56 -28.82
C GLN A 112 1.27 -18.74 -27.67
N LYS A 113 2.31 -17.90 -27.59
CA LYS A 113 3.29 -17.94 -26.49
C LYS A 113 2.63 -17.75 -25.11
N ILE A 114 1.67 -16.84 -24.98
CA ILE A 114 0.94 -16.63 -23.72
C ILE A 114 0.10 -17.85 -23.32
N LYS A 115 -0.43 -18.60 -24.28
CA LYS A 115 -1.15 -19.86 -24.00
C LYS A 115 -0.20 -20.97 -23.59
N GLU A 116 0.97 -21.06 -24.21
CA GLU A 116 2.01 -22.07 -23.90
C GLU A 116 2.63 -21.88 -22.52
N GLN A 117 2.68 -20.64 -22.00
CA GLN A 117 3.20 -20.32 -20.66
C GLN A 117 2.22 -20.63 -19.50
N LYS A 118 0.97 -21.01 -19.79
CA LYS A 118 -0.06 -21.33 -18.78
C LYS A 118 -0.14 -22.81 -18.50
#